data_AF-A0A931AP31-F1
#
_entry.id   AF-A0A931AP31-F1
#
_cell.length_a   1.000
_cell.length_b   1.000
_cell.length_c   1.000
_cell.angle_alpha   90.00
_cell.angle_beta   90.00
_cell.angle_gamma   90.00
#
_symmetry.space_group_name_H-M   'P 1'
#
loop_
_entity.id
_entity.type
_entity.pdbx_description
1 polymer ?
#
loop_
_entity_poly.entity_id
_entity_poly.type
_entity_poly.pdbx_seq_one_letter_code
_entity_poly.pdbx_strand_id
1 'polypeptide(L)'
;MLIQHYVRTTDRRGRQVIKRRQDLASGGEGLPPGRYRLASPYDLDARWAAKGSELMWNGYKVHISETCRPSADALAGAAGTGTGTGTGDGDGDGDTRPPNLITNVATTDATVPDTAMTATIHQHLARRDLLPAEHYLDAGYFSAELIVQARERHQMALVTPLRTDNSVQARTRNGYDRTAFTIDWDNQQVTCPQGQTSTSWTPCRQKNTWMIVAAFPPNTCRPCPARTLCTSA
;
A
#
# COMPACT_ATOMS: atom_id res chain seq x y z
N MET A 1 -19.05 -18.95 8.76
CA MET A 1 -18.49 -20.06 9.56
C MET A 1 -16.98 -20.04 9.40
N LEU A 2 -16.20 -19.77 10.45
CA LEU A 2 -14.73 -19.79 10.36
C LEU A 2 -14.22 -21.22 10.63
N ILE A 3 -13.34 -21.72 9.76
CA ILE A 3 -12.63 -22.98 10.00
C ILE A 3 -11.86 -22.89 11.33
N GLN A 4 -11.96 -23.95 12.13
CA GLN A 4 -11.15 -24.09 13.35
C GLN A 4 -9.88 -24.88 13.03
N HIS A 5 -8.73 -24.33 13.42
CA HIS A 5 -7.45 -25.00 13.24
C HIS A 5 -7.05 -25.74 14.51
N TYR A 6 -6.58 -26.97 14.35
CA TYR A 6 -6.09 -27.81 15.44
C TYR A 6 -4.61 -28.13 15.26
N VAL A 7 -3.94 -28.45 16.36
CA VAL A 7 -2.60 -29.03 16.36
C VAL A 7 -2.67 -30.38 17.06
N ARG A 8 -1.96 -31.36 16.49
CA ARG A 8 -1.78 -32.69 17.08
C ARG A 8 -0.35 -32.78 17.62
N THR A 9 -0.22 -33.05 18.91
CA THR A 9 1.07 -33.28 19.58
C THR A 9 1.10 -34.67 20.17
N THR A 10 2.24 -35.35 20.09
CA THR A 10 2.46 -36.66 20.70
C THR A 10 3.39 -36.49 21.90
N ASP A 11 2.94 -36.92 23.09
CA ASP A 11 3.76 -36.83 24.30
C ASP A 11 4.83 -37.94 24.35
N ARG A 12 5.73 -37.85 25.34
CA ARG A 12 6.81 -38.84 25.53
C ARG A 12 6.32 -40.26 25.84
N ARG A 13 5.04 -40.43 26.19
CA ARG A 13 4.40 -41.73 26.45
C ARG A 13 3.61 -42.24 25.24
N GLY A 14 3.72 -41.57 24.08
CA GLY A 14 3.03 -41.93 22.86
C GLY A 14 1.55 -41.49 22.80
N ARG A 15 1.04 -40.76 23.80
CA ARG A 15 -0.34 -40.28 23.77
C ARG A 15 -0.47 -39.12 22.79
N GLN A 16 -1.46 -39.19 21.91
CA GLN A 16 -1.80 -38.11 21.00
C GLN A 16 -2.81 -37.17 21.65
N VAL A 17 -2.49 -35.88 21.64
CA VAL A 17 -3.39 -34.81 22.11
C VAL A 17 -3.70 -33.91 20.93
N ILE A 18 -5.00 -33.71 20.67
CA ILE A 18 -5.51 -32.78 19.68
C ILE A 18 -6.06 -31.57 20.42
N LYS A 19 -5.53 -30.39 20.14
CA LYS A 19 -5.99 -29.13 20.74
C LYS A 19 -6.26 -28.09 19.69
N ARG A 20 -7.29 -27.27 19.90
CA ARG A 20 -7.59 -26.13 19.04
C ARG A 20 -6.46 -25.11 19.20
N ARG A 21 -5.92 -24.63 18.08
CA ARG A 21 -4.90 -23.58 18.07
C ARG A 21 -5.50 -22.29 18.61
N GLN A 22 -4.77 -21.65 19.51
CA GLN A 22 -5.07 -20.32 20.01
C GLN A 22 -4.10 -19.30 19.42
N ASP A 23 -4.46 -18.02 19.45
CA ASP A 23 -3.55 -16.97 18.99
C ASP A 23 -2.29 -16.88 19.88
N LEU A 24 -1.22 -16.33 19.31
CA LEU A 24 0.04 -16.17 20.05
C LEU A 24 -0.09 -15.19 21.22
N ALA A 25 -1.01 -14.22 21.13
CA ALA A 25 -1.23 -13.22 22.18
C ALA A 25 -1.78 -13.83 23.47
N SER A 26 -2.56 -14.91 23.35
CA SER A 26 -3.10 -15.70 24.45
C SER A 26 -2.14 -16.80 24.92
N GLY A 27 -0.88 -16.82 24.46
CA GLY A 27 0.10 -17.86 24.76
C GLY A 27 -0.14 -19.19 24.02
N GLY A 28 -0.96 -19.17 22.97
CA GLY A 28 -1.27 -20.34 22.13
C GLY A 28 -0.16 -20.68 21.14
N GLU A 29 -0.44 -21.69 20.29
CA GLU A 29 0.49 -22.17 19.26
C GLU A 29 0.48 -21.31 17.99
N GLY A 30 -0.35 -20.26 17.97
CA GLY A 30 -0.57 -19.43 16.81
C GLY A 30 -1.39 -20.10 15.71
N LEU A 31 -1.94 -19.26 14.85
CA LEU A 31 -2.59 -19.69 13.62
C LEU A 31 -1.56 -19.79 12.48
N PRO A 32 -1.76 -20.68 11.49
CA PRO A 32 -0.94 -20.70 10.29
C PRO A 32 -0.92 -19.32 9.60
N PRO A 33 0.17 -18.96 8.89
CA PRO A 33 0.21 -17.75 8.09
C PRO A 33 -1.00 -17.66 7.16
N GLY A 34 -1.59 -16.47 7.01
CA GLY A 34 -2.85 -16.28 6.28
C GLY A 34 -2.88 -16.91 4.88
N ARG A 35 -1.76 -16.85 4.15
CA ARG A 35 -1.61 -17.44 2.80
C ARG A 35 -1.71 -18.97 2.75
N TYR A 36 -1.51 -19.65 3.87
CA TYR A 36 -1.62 -21.11 3.99
C TYR A 36 -2.81 -21.53 4.87
N ARG A 37 -3.55 -20.55 5.39
CA ARG A 37 -4.61 -20.80 6.36
C ARG A 37 -5.92 -21.01 5.62
N LEU A 38 -6.41 -22.25 5.62
CA LEU A 38 -7.75 -22.58 5.14
C LEU A 38 -8.81 -21.75 5.88
N ALA A 39 -9.58 -20.96 5.14
CA ALA A 39 -10.57 -20.05 5.72
C ALA A 39 -12.02 -20.47 5.42
N SER A 40 -12.24 -21.29 4.38
CA SER A 40 -13.54 -21.79 3.96
C SER A 40 -13.52 -23.31 3.83
N PRO A 41 -14.56 -24.03 4.31
CA PRO A 41 -14.66 -25.49 4.13
C PRO A 41 -15.05 -25.89 2.71
N TYR A 42 -15.54 -24.93 1.90
CA TYR A 42 -16.05 -25.17 0.55
C TYR A 42 -15.08 -24.78 -0.55
N ASP A 43 -14.20 -23.82 -0.25
CA ASP A 43 -13.20 -23.31 -1.19
C ASP A 43 -11.86 -23.26 -0.47
N LEU A 44 -10.97 -24.18 -0.85
CA LEU A 44 -9.65 -24.32 -0.24
C LEU A 44 -8.68 -23.23 -0.67
N ASP A 45 -9.01 -22.44 -1.70
CA ASP A 45 -8.20 -21.33 -2.21
C ASP A 45 -8.63 -19.99 -1.62
N ALA A 46 -9.87 -19.87 -1.13
CA ALA A 46 -10.34 -18.69 -0.41
C ALA A 46 -9.43 -18.34 0.78
N ARG A 47 -9.08 -17.06 0.89
CA ARG A 47 -8.27 -16.53 2.00
C ARG A 47 -9.02 -15.48 2.80
N TRP A 48 -8.77 -15.46 4.10
CA TRP A 48 -9.23 -14.37 4.96
C TRP A 48 -8.37 -13.12 4.72
N ALA A 49 -9.00 -11.96 4.59
CA ALA A 49 -8.34 -10.67 4.57
C ALA A 49 -9.17 -9.61 5.31
N ALA A 50 -8.48 -8.53 5.69
CA ALA A 50 -9.10 -7.34 6.24
C ALA A 50 -8.42 -6.08 5.73
N LYS A 51 -9.20 -5.00 5.58
CA LYS A 51 -8.75 -3.64 5.29
C LYS A 51 -9.35 -2.74 6.36
N GLY A 52 -8.51 -2.28 7.28
CA GLY A 52 -8.98 -1.62 8.50
C GLY A 52 -9.73 -2.59 9.42
N SER A 53 -10.49 -2.04 10.36
CA SER A 53 -11.32 -2.80 11.30
C SER A 53 -12.71 -3.16 10.76
N GLU A 54 -13.17 -2.42 9.75
CA GLU A 54 -14.57 -2.49 9.28
C GLU A 54 -14.75 -3.43 8.08
N LEU A 55 -13.74 -3.55 7.21
CA LEU A 55 -13.83 -4.39 6.02
C LEU A 55 -13.05 -5.69 6.24
N MET A 56 -13.77 -6.79 6.41
CA MET A 56 -13.19 -8.13 6.50
C MET A 56 -13.97 -9.11 5.62
N TRP A 57 -13.25 -10.02 4.96
CA TRP A 57 -13.87 -10.98 4.05
C TRP A 57 -13.07 -12.27 3.96
N ASN A 58 -13.74 -13.33 3.50
CA ASN A 58 -13.13 -14.59 3.09
C ASN A 58 -13.35 -14.73 1.59
N GLY A 59 -12.26 -14.83 0.81
CA GLY A 59 -12.34 -15.01 -0.63
C GLY A 59 -11.10 -14.50 -1.34
N TYR A 60 -11.34 -13.65 -2.33
CA TYR A 60 -10.35 -13.15 -3.28
C TYR A 60 -10.34 -11.63 -3.32
N LYS A 61 -9.38 -11.07 -4.06
CA LYS A 61 -9.41 -9.68 -4.51
C LYS A 61 -9.60 -9.66 -6.01
N VAL A 62 -10.37 -8.68 -6.48
CA VAL A 62 -10.48 -8.35 -7.90
C VAL A 62 -9.84 -6.98 -8.09
N HIS A 63 -8.95 -6.90 -9.06
CA HIS A 63 -8.25 -5.70 -9.48
C HIS A 63 -8.80 -5.30 -10.85
N ILE A 64 -9.37 -4.10 -10.94
CA ILE A 64 -10.00 -3.58 -12.15
C ILE A 64 -9.23 -2.35 -12.61
N SER A 65 -8.95 -2.27 -13.91
CA SER A 65 -8.51 -1.05 -14.58
C SER A 65 -9.55 -0.66 -15.61
N GLU A 66 -9.87 0.62 -15.66
CA GLU A 66 -10.81 1.19 -16.62
C GLU A 66 -10.23 2.44 -17.27
N THR A 67 -10.83 2.85 -18.39
CA THR A 67 -10.54 4.15 -18.98
C THR A 67 -11.09 5.26 -18.09
N CYS A 68 -10.30 6.31 -17.83
CA CYS A 68 -10.77 7.52 -17.17
C CYS A 68 -10.79 8.66 -18.20
N ARG A 69 -11.78 9.57 -18.10
CA ARG A 69 -11.79 10.83 -18.85
C ARG A 69 -11.70 12.01 -17.87
N PRO A 70 -11.04 13.12 -18.25
CA PRO A 70 -11.09 14.35 -17.48
C PRO A 70 -12.54 14.84 -17.34
N SER A 71 -12.85 15.48 -16.22
CA SER A 71 -14.16 16.13 -16.04
C SER A 71 -14.35 17.24 -17.08
N ALA A 72 -15.60 17.60 -17.37
CA ALA A 72 -15.90 18.74 -18.23
C ALA A 72 -15.20 20.03 -17.75
N ASP A 73 -15.09 20.21 -16.43
CA ASP A 73 -14.38 21.34 -15.82
C ASP A 73 -12.86 21.31 -16.11
N ALA A 74 -12.24 20.13 -16.12
CA ALA A 74 -10.84 19.97 -16.46
C ALA A 74 -10.55 20.23 -17.95
N LEU A 75 -11.52 19.95 -18.84
CA LEU A 75 -11.44 20.27 -20.27
C LEU A 75 -11.69 21.76 -20.53
N ALA A 76 -12.63 22.40 -19.80
CA ALA A 76 -12.92 23.82 -19.91
C ALA A 76 -11.77 24.73 -19.42
N GLY A 77 -10.98 24.27 -18.44
CA GLY A 77 -9.78 24.99 -18.00
C GLY A 77 -8.60 24.94 -18.99
N ALA A 78 -8.59 23.97 -19.91
CA ALA A 78 -7.55 23.83 -20.94
C ALA A 78 -7.87 24.60 -22.23
N ALA A 79 -9.15 24.88 -22.50
CA ALA A 79 -9.58 25.76 -23.58
C ALA A 79 -9.70 27.19 -23.02
N GLY A 80 -8.73 28.05 -23.34
CA GLY A 80 -8.67 29.43 -22.83
C GLY A 80 -10.00 30.19 -22.92
N THR A 81 -10.21 31.04 -21.91
CA THR A 81 -11.31 31.99 -21.74
C THR A 81 -11.92 32.52 -23.04
N GLY A 82 -13.06 31.97 -23.43
CA GLY A 82 -14.03 32.59 -24.32
C GLY A 82 -15.27 32.96 -23.51
N THR A 83 -15.42 34.22 -23.15
CA THR A 83 -16.62 34.78 -22.53
C THR A 83 -17.81 34.64 -23.48
N GLY A 84 -18.75 33.77 -23.14
CA GLY A 84 -20.04 33.64 -23.81
C GLY A 84 -21.15 33.40 -22.80
N THR A 85 -21.78 34.48 -22.33
CA THR A 85 -23.05 34.43 -21.58
C THR A 85 -24.16 33.92 -22.48
N GLY A 86 -24.62 32.69 -22.22
CA GLY A 86 -25.85 32.14 -22.80
C GLY A 86 -26.73 31.60 -21.68
N THR A 87 -27.70 32.40 -21.23
CA THR A 87 -28.85 31.93 -20.46
C THR A 87 -29.79 31.20 -21.43
N GLY A 88 -29.87 29.88 -21.30
CA GLY A 88 -30.80 29.06 -22.06
C GLY A 88 -31.33 27.95 -21.16
N ASP A 89 -32.54 28.16 -20.63
CA ASP A 89 -33.38 27.09 -20.11
C ASP A 89 -33.71 26.15 -21.28
N GLY A 90 -33.08 24.98 -21.30
CA GLY A 90 -33.25 23.98 -22.33
C GLY A 90 -33.26 22.58 -21.73
N ASP A 91 -34.45 22.06 -21.51
CA ASP A 91 -34.71 20.61 -21.45
C ASP A 91 -34.22 19.99 -22.76
N GLY A 92 -33.13 19.22 -22.72
CA GLY A 92 -32.68 18.43 -23.87
C GLY A 92 -31.18 18.21 -23.94
N ASP A 93 -30.73 17.07 -23.41
CA ASP A 93 -29.92 16.04 -24.09
C ASP A 93 -29.28 15.21 -22.98
N GLY A 94 -29.69 13.94 -22.85
CA GLY A 94 -29.12 13.04 -21.86
C GLY A 94 -27.60 13.03 -22.01
N ASP A 95 -26.87 12.99 -20.90
CA ASP A 95 -25.40 12.89 -20.87
C ASP A 95 -24.96 11.75 -21.80
N THR A 96 -24.73 12.06 -23.09
CA THR A 96 -24.34 11.11 -24.15
C THR A 96 -22.84 10.82 -24.03
N ARG A 97 -22.36 10.74 -22.78
CA ARG A 97 -21.03 10.28 -22.47
C ARG A 97 -20.96 8.78 -22.78
N PRO A 98 -20.01 8.34 -23.60
CA PRO A 98 -19.73 6.93 -23.72
C PRO A 98 -19.33 6.39 -22.33
N PRO A 99 -19.70 5.16 -21.96
CA PRO A 99 -19.28 4.59 -20.69
C PRO A 99 -17.75 4.48 -20.61
N ASN A 100 -17.22 4.45 -19.39
CA ASN A 100 -15.85 3.98 -19.16
C ASN A 100 -15.77 2.51 -19.55
N LEU A 101 -14.65 2.11 -20.14
CA LEU A 101 -14.40 0.73 -20.55
C LEU A 101 -13.43 0.08 -19.58
N ILE A 102 -13.78 -1.10 -19.08
CA ILE A 102 -12.87 -1.94 -18.32
C ILE A 102 -11.82 -2.50 -19.29
N THR A 103 -10.55 -2.16 -19.05
CA THR A 103 -9.42 -2.56 -19.90
C THR A 103 -8.65 -3.74 -19.33
N ASN A 104 -8.76 -4.00 -18.03
CA ASN A 104 -8.16 -5.17 -17.39
C ASN A 104 -8.95 -5.60 -16.14
N VAL A 105 -9.06 -6.92 -15.96
CA VAL A 105 -9.54 -7.56 -14.73
C VAL A 105 -8.54 -8.62 -14.33
N ALA A 106 -8.14 -8.64 -13.06
CA ALA A 106 -7.29 -9.69 -12.49
C ALA A 106 -7.82 -10.10 -11.12
N THR A 107 -7.84 -11.41 -10.85
CA THR A 107 -8.26 -11.95 -9.56
C THR A 107 -7.07 -12.59 -8.85
N THR A 108 -6.96 -12.39 -7.54
CA THR A 108 -5.90 -13.00 -6.71
C THR A 108 -6.45 -13.49 -5.39
N ASP A 109 -5.71 -14.36 -4.72
CA ASP A 109 -5.87 -14.62 -3.29
C ASP A 109 -5.98 -13.31 -2.51
N ALA A 110 -6.87 -13.26 -1.51
CA ALA A 110 -7.08 -12.03 -0.75
C ALA A 110 -5.84 -11.59 0.06
N THR A 111 -4.86 -12.48 0.25
CA THR A 111 -3.59 -12.17 0.92
C THR A 111 -2.57 -11.47 0.05
N VAL A 112 -2.79 -11.37 -1.27
CA VAL A 112 -1.88 -10.65 -2.16
C VAL A 112 -2.00 -9.15 -1.89
N PRO A 113 -0.90 -8.43 -1.61
CA PRO A 113 -0.92 -6.97 -1.46
C PRO A 113 -1.21 -6.29 -2.79
N ASP A 114 -1.98 -5.21 -2.76
CA ASP A 114 -2.42 -4.49 -3.97
C ASP A 114 -1.22 -3.97 -4.79
N THR A 115 -0.15 -3.51 -4.11
CA THR A 115 1.12 -3.09 -4.74
C THR A 115 1.74 -4.16 -5.62
N ALA A 116 1.56 -5.45 -5.30
CA ALA A 116 2.14 -6.54 -6.06
C ALA A 116 1.48 -6.70 -7.44
N MET A 117 0.28 -6.15 -7.63
CA MET A 117 -0.50 -6.32 -8.84
C MET A 117 -0.25 -5.27 -9.91
N THR A 118 0.31 -4.11 -9.56
CA THR A 118 0.51 -3.00 -10.50
C THR A 118 1.39 -3.39 -11.69
N ALA A 119 2.54 -4.01 -11.44
CA ALA A 119 3.42 -4.48 -12.52
C ALA A 119 2.75 -5.56 -13.38
N THR A 120 2.02 -6.48 -12.76
CA THR A 120 1.25 -7.53 -13.47
C THR A 120 0.17 -6.92 -14.37
N ILE A 121 -0.55 -5.90 -13.87
CA ILE A 121 -1.57 -5.18 -14.64
C ILE A 121 -0.93 -4.47 -15.83
N HIS A 122 0.21 -3.79 -15.65
CA HIS A 122 0.93 -3.17 -16.77
C HIS A 122 1.37 -4.20 -17.81
N GLN A 123 1.87 -5.37 -17.39
CA GLN A 123 2.20 -6.46 -18.32
C GLN A 123 0.96 -6.96 -19.09
N HIS A 124 -0.19 -7.09 -18.43
CA HIS A 124 -1.43 -7.49 -19.10
C HIS A 124 -1.89 -6.47 -20.15
N LEU A 125 -1.80 -5.18 -19.83
CA LEU A 125 -2.13 -4.09 -20.74
C LEU A 125 -1.15 -4.05 -21.93
N ALA A 126 0.16 -4.19 -21.67
CA ALA A 126 1.20 -4.23 -22.69
C ALA A 126 0.98 -5.35 -23.72
N ARG A 127 0.63 -6.56 -23.26
CA ARG A 127 0.37 -7.71 -24.15
C ARG A 127 -0.81 -7.50 -25.10
N ARG A 128 -1.69 -6.56 -24.80
CA ARG A 128 -2.91 -6.27 -25.56
C ARG A 128 -2.83 -4.93 -26.29
N ASP A 129 -1.68 -4.25 -26.23
CA ASP A 129 -1.49 -2.90 -26.77
C ASP A 129 -2.47 -1.86 -26.17
N LEU A 130 -2.70 -1.96 -24.86
CA LEU A 130 -3.64 -1.11 -24.11
C LEU A 130 -2.95 -0.31 -22.99
N LEU A 131 -1.64 -0.05 -23.10
CA LEU A 131 -0.94 0.77 -22.11
C LEU A 131 -1.43 2.22 -22.21
N PRO A 132 -1.88 2.83 -21.09
CA PRO A 132 -2.25 4.23 -21.09
C PRO A 132 -1.01 5.11 -20.92
N ALA A 133 -1.06 6.35 -21.41
CA ALA A 133 0.00 7.33 -21.13
C ALA A 133 0.07 7.66 -19.62
N GLU A 134 -1.09 7.72 -18.96
CA GLU A 134 -1.23 7.94 -17.52
C GLU A 134 -2.08 6.85 -16.89
N HIS A 135 -1.63 6.29 -15.77
CA HIS A 135 -2.40 5.32 -14.99
C HIS A 135 -2.65 5.88 -13.59
N TYR A 136 -3.91 6.17 -13.32
CA TYR A 136 -4.40 6.63 -12.03
C TYR A 136 -4.59 5.46 -11.09
N LEU A 137 -4.00 5.52 -9.90
CA LEU A 137 -3.93 4.42 -8.94
C LEU A 137 -4.38 4.89 -7.55
N ASP A 138 -5.02 4.00 -6.78
CA ASP A 138 -5.18 4.19 -5.34
C ASP A 138 -3.80 4.07 -4.64
N ALA A 139 -3.66 4.70 -3.48
CA ALA A 139 -2.45 4.66 -2.65
C ALA A 139 -1.98 3.22 -2.36
N GLY A 140 -2.90 2.25 -2.40
CA GLY A 140 -2.63 0.81 -2.29
C GLY A 140 -1.74 0.22 -3.39
N TYR A 141 -1.69 0.81 -4.58
CA TYR A 141 -1.09 0.22 -5.78
C TYR A 141 0.29 0.79 -6.16
N PHE A 142 0.84 1.76 -5.43
CA PHE A 142 2.12 2.36 -5.81
C PHE A 142 3.27 2.01 -4.85
N SER A 143 4.48 2.14 -5.40
CA SER A 143 5.75 2.24 -4.68
C SER A 143 6.69 3.13 -5.51
N ALA A 144 7.75 3.67 -4.90
CA ALA A 144 8.75 4.45 -5.64
C ALA A 144 9.38 3.64 -6.78
N GLU A 145 9.66 2.35 -6.54
CA GLU A 145 10.19 1.44 -7.55
C GLU A 145 9.21 1.25 -8.72
N LEU A 146 7.90 1.13 -8.46
CA LEU A 146 6.90 0.97 -9.51
C LEU A 146 6.77 2.23 -10.38
N ILE A 147 6.91 3.43 -9.80
CA ILE A 147 6.90 4.69 -10.56
C ILE A 147 8.07 4.73 -11.55
N VAL A 148 9.28 4.41 -11.07
CA VAL A 148 10.48 4.37 -11.92
C VAL A 148 10.33 3.31 -13.02
N GLN A 149 9.93 2.08 -12.64
CA GLN A 149 9.76 0.99 -13.60
C GLN A 149 8.71 1.29 -14.67
N ALA A 150 7.57 1.90 -14.32
CA ALA A 150 6.54 2.26 -15.28
C ALA A 150 7.04 3.28 -16.31
N ARG A 151 7.83 4.27 -15.86
CA ARG A 151 8.43 5.27 -16.75
C ARG A 151 9.49 4.65 -17.67
N GLU A 152 10.39 3.86 -17.11
CA GLU A 152 11.53 3.29 -17.85
C GLU A 152 11.10 2.20 -18.84
N ARG A 153 10.16 1.33 -18.47
CA ARG A 153 9.78 0.17 -19.29
C ARG A 153 8.59 0.42 -20.20
N HIS A 154 7.68 1.30 -19.80
CA HIS A 154 6.40 1.48 -20.47
C HIS A 154 6.13 2.92 -20.90
N GLN A 155 7.02 3.87 -20.56
CA GLN A 155 6.82 5.30 -20.83
C GLN A 155 5.51 5.83 -20.23
N MET A 156 5.06 5.23 -19.12
CA MET A 156 3.81 5.58 -18.44
C MET A 156 4.08 6.49 -17.25
N ALA A 157 3.20 7.47 -17.04
CA ALA A 157 3.11 8.19 -15.78
C ALA A 157 2.17 7.46 -14.82
N LEU A 158 2.61 7.22 -13.58
CA LEU A 158 1.73 6.75 -12.52
C LEU A 158 1.27 7.94 -11.68
N VAL A 159 -0.03 8.14 -11.60
CA VAL A 159 -0.65 9.22 -10.82
C VAL A 159 -1.36 8.59 -9.63
N THR A 160 -0.94 8.94 -8.41
CA THR A 160 -1.43 8.29 -7.19
C THR A 160 -1.38 9.27 -6.03
N PRO A 161 -2.36 9.24 -5.11
CA PRO A 161 -2.21 9.92 -3.84
C PRO A 161 -1.05 9.29 -3.06
N LEU A 162 -0.31 10.13 -2.32
CA LEU A 162 0.70 9.64 -1.39
C LEU A 162 0.02 8.89 -0.25
N ARG A 163 0.61 7.76 0.16
CA ARG A 163 0.16 7.06 1.37
C ARG A 163 0.33 7.97 2.57
N THR A 164 -0.70 8.04 3.40
CA THR A 164 -0.61 8.64 4.73
C THR A 164 0.46 7.90 5.55
N ASP A 165 1.34 8.66 6.20
CA ASP A 165 2.29 8.11 7.16
C ASP A 165 1.51 7.49 8.34
N ASN A 166 1.62 6.18 8.46
CA ASN A 166 0.92 5.38 9.47
C ASN A 166 1.85 4.96 10.62
N SER A 167 3.07 5.51 10.68
CA SER A 167 3.99 5.28 11.80
C SER A 167 3.34 5.70 13.13
N VAL A 168 3.78 5.08 14.22
CA VAL A 168 3.29 5.43 15.56
C VAL A 168 3.53 6.91 15.84
N GLN A 169 4.67 7.43 15.41
CA GLN A 169 5.06 8.84 15.49
C GLN A 169 4.05 9.74 14.77
N ALA A 170 3.70 9.44 13.51
CA ALA A 170 2.71 10.19 12.74
C ALA A 170 1.29 10.10 13.35
N ARG A 171 0.91 8.94 13.90
CA ARG A 171 -0.41 8.74 14.54
C ARG A 171 -0.56 9.49 15.86
N THR A 172 0.53 9.68 16.59
CA THR A 172 0.51 10.36 17.90
C THR A 172 0.35 11.88 17.75
N ARG A 173 0.41 12.42 16.52
CA ARG A 173 0.34 13.86 16.15
C ARG A 173 1.36 14.79 16.82
N ASN A 174 2.13 14.29 17.79
CA ASN A 174 3.07 15.06 18.60
C ASN A 174 4.51 14.52 18.51
N GLY A 175 4.75 13.46 17.72
CA GLY A 175 6.09 12.91 17.49
C GLY A 175 6.75 13.51 16.24
N TYR A 176 8.07 13.48 16.18
CA TYR A 176 8.80 13.81 14.96
C TYR A 176 8.63 12.69 13.94
N ASP A 177 7.89 12.96 12.88
CA ASP A 177 7.84 12.09 11.70
C ASP A 177 9.07 12.30 10.79
N ARG A 178 9.14 11.57 9.68
CA ARG A 178 10.28 11.66 8.74
C ARG A 178 10.46 13.05 8.13
N THR A 179 9.38 13.83 7.98
CA THR A 179 9.43 15.18 7.39
C THR A 179 10.08 16.20 8.31
N ALA A 180 10.16 15.91 9.61
CA ALA A 180 10.87 16.74 10.57
C ALA A 180 12.41 16.66 10.42
N PHE A 181 12.93 15.67 9.68
CA PHE A 181 14.36 15.48 9.48
C PHE A 181 14.80 16.03 8.13
N THR A 182 15.92 16.76 8.13
CA THR A 182 16.56 17.24 6.91
C THR A 182 17.51 16.17 6.40
N ILE A 183 17.35 15.76 5.14
CA ILE A 183 18.20 14.75 4.51
C ILE A 183 19.08 15.45 3.48
N ASP A 184 20.38 15.45 3.72
CA ASP A 184 21.42 15.83 2.77
C ASP A 184 21.89 14.58 2.03
N TRP A 185 21.43 14.43 0.80
CA TRP A 185 21.76 13.28 -0.04
C TRP A 185 23.19 13.33 -0.57
N ASP A 186 23.72 14.52 -0.82
CA ASP A 186 25.05 14.74 -1.39
C ASP A 186 26.13 14.40 -0.38
N ASN A 187 25.95 14.85 0.87
CA ASN A 187 26.85 14.55 1.98
C ASN A 187 26.47 13.29 2.77
N GLN A 188 25.43 12.56 2.33
CA GLN A 188 24.98 11.32 2.96
C GLN A 188 24.74 11.49 4.47
N GLN A 189 23.99 12.53 4.85
CA GLN A 189 23.78 12.89 6.24
C GLN A 189 22.31 13.23 6.51
N VAL A 190 21.83 12.84 7.69
CA VAL A 190 20.50 13.23 8.20
C VAL A 190 20.67 14.12 9.42
N THR A 191 19.96 15.24 9.45
CA THR A 191 19.91 16.18 10.57
C THR A 191 18.55 16.14 11.23
N CYS A 192 18.53 15.97 12.56
CA CYS A 192 17.29 15.93 13.33
C CYS A 192 16.79 17.34 13.69
N PRO A 193 15.52 17.50 14.15
CA PRO A 193 14.98 18.79 14.59
C PRO A 193 15.77 19.49 15.70
N GLN A 194 16.57 18.73 16.46
CA GLN A 194 17.44 19.24 17.54
C GLN A 194 18.85 19.60 17.03
N GLY A 195 19.06 19.63 15.71
CA GLY A 195 20.31 20.02 15.06
C GLY A 195 21.43 18.96 15.09
N GLN A 196 21.16 17.75 15.60
CA GLN A 196 22.15 16.67 15.64
C GLN A 196 22.20 15.94 14.31
N THR A 197 23.40 15.52 13.90
CA THR A 197 23.62 14.81 12.64
C THR A 197 23.81 13.31 12.85
N SER A 198 23.45 12.54 11.82
CA SER A 198 23.67 11.09 11.80
C SER A 198 25.17 10.75 11.76
N THR A 199 25.56 9.71 12.47
CA THR A 199 26.94 9.16 12.46
C THR A 199 27.15 8.07 11.43
N SER A 200 26.08 7.56 10.83
CA SER A 200 26.18 6.56 9.77
C SER A 200 25.14 6.79 8.69
N TRP A 201 25.48 6.35 7.49
CA TRP A 201 24.62 6.30 6.32
C TRP A 201 24.90 5.01 5.59
N THR A 202 24.00 4.04 5.73
CA THR A 202 24.22 2.68 5.20
C THR A 202 23.13 2.31 4.21
N PRO A 203 23.43 2.32 2.90
CA PRO A 203 22.60 1.65 1.92
C PRO A 203 22.53 0.15 2.25
N CYS A 204 21.32 -0.37 2.41
CA CYS A 204 21.10 -1.77 2.74
C CYS A 204 19.83 -2.29 2.08
N ARG A 205 19.68 -3.61 2.08
CA ARG A 205 18.49 -4.29 1.59
C ARG A 205 17.74 -4.91 2.76
N GLN A 206 16.51 -4.48 2.98
CA GLN A 206 15.64 -5.04 4.01
C GLN A 206 14.38 -5.58 3.35
N LYS A 207 14.03 -6.85 3.63
CA LYS A 207 12.86 -7.53 3.04
C LYS A 207 12.76 -7.32 1.52
N ASN A 208 13.90 -7.42 0.84
CA ASN A 208 14.08 -7.23 -0.60
C ASN A 208 13.99 -5.78 -1.14
N THR A 209 13.72 -4.79 -0.28
CA THR A 209 13.65 -3.37 -0.63
C THR A 209 14.98 -2.67 -0.32
N TRP A 210 15.48 -1.89 -1.27
CA TRP A 210 16.63 -1.01 -1.03
C TRP A 210 16.22 0.16 -0.15
N MET A 211 16.97 0.37 0.94
CA MET A 211 16.76 1.44 1.89
C MET A 211 18.10 2.01 2.34
N ILE A 212 18.09 3.26 2.80
CA ILE A 212 19.22 3.83 3.53
C ILE A 212 18.85 3.86 5.00
N VAL A 213 19.70 3.27 5.83
CA VAL A 213 19.60 3.36 7.28
C VAL A 213 20.61 4.38 7.76
N ALA A 214 20.12 5.49 8.31
CA ALA A 214 20.93 6.47 9.00
C ALA A 214 20.78 6.28 10.52
N ALA A 215 21.90 6.18 11.23
CA ALA A 215 21.90 6.08 12.69
C ALA A 215 22.44 7.36 13.33
N PHE A 216 21.85 7.75 14.44
CA PHE A 216 22.30 8.87 15.26
C PHE A 216 23.14 8.36 16.45
N PRO A 217 24.08 9.18 16.97
CA PRO A 217 24.93 8.80 18.08
C PRO A 217 24.11 8.47 19.34
N PRO A 218 24.22 7.25 19.92
CA PRO A 218 23.43 6.86 21.09
C PRO A 218 23.66 7.77 22.30
N ASN A 219 24.88 8.27 22.48
CA ASN A 219 25.23 9.16 23.60
C ASN A 219 24.59 10.54 23.49
N THR A 220 24.17 10.93 22.29
CA THR A 220 23.43 12.17 22.04
C THR A 220 21.94 11.93 22.14
N CYS A 221 21.44 10.84 21.55
CA CYS A 221 20.00 10.55 21.53
C CYS A 221 19.44 10.04 22.85
N ARG A 222 20.20 9.25 23.63
CA ARG A 222 19.72 8.69 24.92
C ARG A 222 19.35 9.75 25.95
N PRO A 223 20.18 10.79 26.21
CA PRO A 223 19.86 11.87 27.14
C PRO A 223 19.03 13.01 26.50
N CYS A 224 18.71 12.93 25.20
CA CYS A 224 17.99 14.00 24.51
C CYS A 224 16.60 14.24 25.11
N PRO A 225 16.25 15.48 25.52
CA PRO A 225 14.93 15.79 26.06
C PRO A 225 13.77 15.47 25.10
N ALA A 226 14.03 15.57 23.79
CA ALA A 226 13.05 15.28 22.74
C ALA A 226 13.00 13.78 22.34
N ARG A 227 13.73 12.89 23.02
CA ARG A 227 13.79 11.46 22.65
C ARG A 227 12.42 10.81 22.56
N THR A 228 11.51 11.15 23.46
CA THR A 228 10.12 10.64 23.48
C THR A 228 9.30 11.07 22.25
N LEU A 229 9.70 12.17 21.60
CA LEU A 229 9.12 12.61 20.33
C LEU A 229 9.72 11.85 19.13
N CYS A 230 10.97 11.34 19.24
CA CYS A 230 11.66 10.60 18.18
C CYS A 230 11.33 9.09 18.18
N THR A 231 11.38 8.45 19.34
CA THR A 231 11.26 6.98 19.48
C THR A 231 10.66 6.59 20.83
N SER A 232 9.98 5.44 20.85
CA SER A 232 9.42 4.83 22.06
C SER A 232 10.33 3.77 22.69
N ALA A 233 11.57 3.66 22.21
CA ALA A 233 12.59 2.75 22.74
C ALA A 233 13.39 3.36 23.89
#